data_AF-W8Y6Q7-F1
#
_entry.id   AF-W8Y6Q7-F1
#
_cell.length_a   1.000
_cell.length_b   1.000
_cell.length_c   1.000
_cell.angle_alpha   90.00
_cell.angle_beta   90.00
_cell.angle_gamma   90.00
#
_symmetry.space_group_name_H-M   'P 1'
#
loop_
_entity.id
_entity.type
_entity.pdbx_description
1 polymer ?
#
loop_
_entity_poly.entity_id
_entity_poly.type
_entity_poly.pdbx_seq_one_letter_code
_entity_poly.pdbx_strand_id
1 'polypeptide(L)' 'MFIVTKLIHIKYEYENELLYGLRQYYPSPGTNGCTNIEFSPVHRTNDKAEYMIRMLWKT' A
#
# COMPACT_ATOMS: atom_id res chain seq x y z
N MET A 1 14.49 -12.35 -4.43
CA MET A 1 13.81 -11.09 -4.04
C MET A 1 12.80 -10.72 -5.11
N PHE A 2 11.56 -10.40 -4.73
CA PHE A 2 10.49 -10.01 -5.66
C PHE A 2 9.64 -8.88 -5.09
N ILE A 3 8.90 -8.20 -5.97
CA ILE A 3 8.02 -7.09 -5.61
C ILE A 3 6.59 -7.45 -6.04
N VAL A 4 5.64 -7.31 -5.13
CA VAL A 4 4.21 -7.36 -5.43
C VAL A 4 3.68 -5.94 -5.47
N THR A 5 3.06 -5.56 -6.59
CA THR A 5 2.50 -4.22 -6.79
C THR A 5 0.99 -4.30 -6.95
N LYS A 6 0.25 -3.41 -6.28
CA LYS A 6 -1.20 -3.27 -6.45
C LYS A 6 -1.60 -1.80 -6.55
N LEU A 7 -2.40 -1.48 -7.57
CA LEU A 7 -3.04 -0.17 -7.70
C LEU A 7 -4.43 -0.23 -7.07
N ILE A 8 -4.77 0.79 -6.27
CA ILE A 8 -6.08 0.91 -5.64
C ILE A 8 -6.67 2.29 -5.90
N HIS A 9 -8.00 2.30 -6.02
CA HIS A 9 -8.83 3.49 -6.12
C HIS A 9 -9.52 3.72 -4.80
N ILE A 10 -9.28 4.89 -4.20
CA ILE A 10 -9.86 5.29 -2.93
C ILE A 10 -10.72 6.53 -3.19
N LYS A 11 -11.88 6.60 -2.56
CA LYS A 11 -12.68 7.83 -2.54
C LYS A 11 -11.88 8.92 -1.82
N TYR A 12 -11.88 10.12 -2.38
CA TYR A 12 -11.19 11.26 -1.76
C TYR A 12 -11.61 11.42 -0.27
N GLU A 13 -10.64 11.78 0.59
CA GLU A 13 -10.73 11.89 2.06
C GLU A 13 -10.69 10.59 2.88
N TYR A 14 -10.94 9.44 2.25
CA TYR A 14 -10.85 8.14 2.94
C TYR A 14 -9.45 7.53 2.90
N GLU A 15 -8.44 8.25 2.39
CA GLU A 15 -7.10 7.69 2.20
C GLU A 15 -6.47 7.29 3.53
N ASN A 16 -6.57 8.16 4.55
CA ASN A 16 -5.91 7.92 5.83
C ASN A 16 -6.49 6.70 6.56
N GLU A 17 -7.82 6.58 6.64
CA GLU A 17 -8.47 5.43 7.28
C GLU A 17 -8.12 4.12 6.57
N LEU A 18 -8.20 4.11 5.23
CA LEU A 18 -7.97 2.91 4.45
C LEU A 18 -6.49 2.50 4.49
N LEU A 19 -5.56 3.44 4.33
CA LEU A 19 -4.12 3.14 4.41
C LEU A 19 -3.69 2.73 5.82
N TYR A 20 -4.26 3.36 6.86
CA TYR A 20 -4.00 2.97 8.24
C TYR A 20 -4.53 1.57 8.54
N GLY A 21 -5.77 1.27 8.15
CA GLY A 21 -6.36 -0.06 8.30
C GLY A 21 -5.55 -1.13 7.56
N LEU A 22 -5.18 -0.87 6.30
CA LEU A 22 -4.36 -1.79 5.52
C LEU A 22 -3.01 -2.10 6.21
N ARG A 23 -2.33 -1.08 6.77
CA ARG A 23 -1.08 -1.26 7.53
C ARG A 23 -1.19 -2.25 8.69
N GLN A 24 -2.35 -2.41 9.30
CA GLN A 24 -2.55 -3.34 10.42
C GLN A 24 -2.59 -4.82 9.98
N TYR A 25 -2.95 -5.10 8.73
CA TYR A 25 -3.07 -6.47 8.22
C TYR A 25 -1.82 -6.96 7.48
N TYR A 26 -0.89 -6.07 7.16
CA TYR A 26 0.31 -6.46 6.44
C TYR A 26 1.34 -7.11 7.36
N PRO A 27 2.09 -8.10 6.85
CA PRO A 27 3.17 -8.72 7.60
C PRO A 27 4.24 -7.69 7.93
N SER A 28 4.62 -7.65 9.20
CA SER A 28 5.72 -6.81 9.68
C SER A 28 7.00 -7.09 8.89
N PRO A 29 7.87 -6.08 8.68
CA PRO A 29 9.20 -6.28 8.15
C PRO A 29 9.92 -7.40 8.92
N GLY A 30 10.45 -8.39 8.21
CA GLY A 30 11.10 -9.59 8.72
C GLY A 30 10.20 -10.84 8.75
N THR A 31 8.88 -10.71 8.72
CA THR A 31 7.96 -11.87 8.74
C THR A 31 7.90 -12.54 7.36
N ASN A 32 8.22 -13.84 7.30
CA ASN A 32 8.14 -14.66 6.07
C ASN A 32 8.89 -14.04 4.86
N GLY A 33 10.01 -13.35 5.11
CA GLY A 33 10.77 -12.67 4.06
C GLY A 33 10.20 -11.31 3.63
N CYS A 34 9.06 -10.86 4.17
CA CYS A 34 8.57 -9.49 3.97
C CYS A 34 9.67 -8.51 4.42
N THR A 35 10.04 -7.59 3.55
CA THR A 35 11.12 -6.63 3.83
C THR A 35 10.58 -5.23 4.02
N ASN A 36 9.65 -4.80 3.16
CA ASN A 36 9.07 -3.47 3.25
C ASN A 36 7.70 -3.41 2.59
N ILE A 37 6.90 -2.43 2.99
CA ILE A 37 5.69 -2.02 2.29
C ILE A 37 5.68 -0.50 2.08
N GLU A 38 5.40 -0.10 0.86
CA GLU A 38 5.35 1.29 0.44
C GLU A 38 3.95 1.64 -0.10
N PHE A 39 3.49 2.84 0.23
CA PHE A 39 2.25 3.41 -0.27
C PHE A 39 2.59 4.72 -0.96
N SER A 40 2.44 4.77 -2.28
CA SER A 40 2.78 5.94 -3.09
C SER A 40 1.52 6.49 -3.74
N PRO A 41 1.18 7.78 -3.57
CA PRO A 41 0.11 8.41 -4.34
C PRO A 41 0.53 8.48 -5.81
N VAL A 42 -0.36 8.11 -6.71
CA VAL A 42 -0.14 8.14 -8.17
C VAL A 42 -0.90 9.30 -8.80
N HIS A 43 -2.17 9.45 -8.43
CA HIS A 43 -3.01 10.53 -8.93
C HIS A 43 -4.03 10.93 -7.86
N ARG A 44 -4.35 12.22 -7.77
CA ARG A 44 -5.34 12.72 -6.82
C ARG A 44 -6.21 13.77 -7.51
N THR A 45 -7.50 13.53 -7.50
CA THR A 45 -8.57 14.43 -7.95
C THR A 45 -9.51 14.69 -6.78
N ASN A 46 -10.43 15.65 -6.95
CA ASN A 46 -11.40 16.00 -5.91
C ASN A 46 -12.34 14.84 -5.52
N ASP A 47 -12.52 13.84 -6.41
CA ASP A 47 -13.45 12.72 -6.17
C ASP A 47 -12.73 11.39 -5.94
N LYS A 48 -11.46 11.28 -6.36
CA LYS A 48 -10.74 10.01 -6.42
C LYS A 48 -9.26 10.19 -6.13
N ALA A 49 -8.72 9.30 -5.31
CA ALA A 49 -7.29 9.15 -5.07
C ALA A 49 -6.81 7.77 -5.52
N GLU A 50 -5.69 7.74 -6.22
CA GLU A 50 -5.01 6.54 -6.72
C GLU A 50 -3.73 6.31 -5.95
N TYR A 51 -3.58 5.10 -5.43
CA TYR A 51 -2.38 4.68 -4.71
C TYR A 51 -1.79 3.43 -5.32
N MET A 52 -0.48 3.42 -5.44
CA MET A 52 0.32 2.24 -5.71
C MET A 52 0.88 1.71 -4.39
N ILE A 53 0.54 0.47 -4.08
CA ILE A 53 1.07 -0.27 -2.95
C ILE A 53 2.12 -1.23 -3.47
N ARG A 54 3.33 -1.19 -2.90
CA ARG A 54 4.43 -2.10 -3.24
C ARG A 54 4.88 -2.85 -2.00
N MET A 55 4.95 -4.17 -2.10
CA MET A 55 5.49 -5.04 -1.05
C MET A 55 6.74 -5.72 -1.56
N LEU A 56 7.85 -5.54 -0.83
CA LEU A 56 9.15 -6.13 -1.15
C LEU A 56 9.36 -7.40 -0.32
N TRP A 57 9.75 -8.49 -0.97
CA TRP A 57 9.98 -9.78 -0.34
C TRP A 57 11.36 -10.34 -0.67
N LYS A 58 12.09 -10.77 0.36
CA LYS A 58 13.21 -11.70 0.22
C LYS A 58 12.64 -13.11 0.11
N THR A 59 13.07 -13.81 -0.94
CA THR A 59 12.79 -15.24 -1.17
C THR A 59 13.52 -16.08 -0.15
#